data_AF-A0AAW5KCF3-F1
#
_entry.id   AF-A0AAW5KCF3-F1
#
_cell.length_a   1.000
_cell.length_b   1.000
_cell.length_c   1.000
_cell.angle_alpha   90.00
_cell.angle_beta   90.00
_cell.angle_gamma   90.00
#
_symmetry.space_group_name_H-M   'P 1'
#
loop_
_entity.id
_entity.type
_entity.pdbx_description
1 polymer ?
#
loop_
_entity_poly.entity_id
_entity_poly.type
_entity_poly.pdbx_seq_one_letter_code
_entity_poly.pdbx_strand_id
1 'polypeptide(L)'
;GVTAFADHYFGGAMIAQAARECGLRADIAYTAVGFGGDAAAEIQATEDLMDACAGDPLVQVRFGPHSPYMSTPEVLIALVERARARGVGIHLHVSETAAQVAESREKYGRTPFAVVADCGGFTLPCIVAHALYIEEGDLPLLGE
;
A
#
# COMPACT_ATOMS: atom_id res chain seq x y z
N GLY A 1 -22.54 2.53 -11.57
CA GLY A 1 -22.33 3.99 -11.52
C GLY A 1 -21.11 4.37 -10.70
N VAL A 2 -20.04 3.56 -10.71
CA VAL A 2 -18.76 3.90 -10.09
C VAL A 2 -18.05 4.90 -11.00
N THR A 3 -17.53 6.00 -10.44
CA THR A 3 -16.83 7.07 -11.19
C THR A 3 -15.36 7.22 -10.81
N ALA A 4 -14.93 6.53 -9.75
CA ALA A 4 -13.56 6.47 -9.27
C ALA A 4 -13.30 5.12 -8.57
N PHE A 5 -12.06 4.64 -8.60
CA PHE A 5 -11.65 3.43 -7.89
C PHE A 5 -10.21 3.54 -7.38
N ALA A 6 -9.90 2.78 -6.34
CA ALA A 6 -8.53 2.53 -5.90
C ALA A 6 -8.13 1.13 -6.35
N ASP A 7 -7.08 1.03 -7.15
CA ASP A 7 -6.54 -0.24 -7.64
C ASP A 7 -5.29 -0.62 -6.85
N HIS A 8 -5.09 -1.92 -6.65
CA HIS A 8 -3.91 -2.48 -6.00
C HIS A 8 -3.49 -3.73 -6.75
N TYR A 9 -2.85 -3.52 -7.91
CA TYR A 9 -2.48 -4.60 -8.80
C TYR A 9 -1.20 -4.30 -9.58
N PHE A 10 -0.72 -5.32 -10.30
CA PHE A 10 0.38 -5.19 -11.25
C PHE A 10 -0.05 -4.44 -12.52
N GLY A 11 0.93 -4.00 -13.31
CA GLY A 11 0.65 -3.46 -14.66
C GLY A 11 -0.01 -2.07 -14.64
N GLY A 12 0.32 -1.23 -13.66
CA GLY A 12 -0.32 0.08 -13.45
C GLY A 12 -0.39 1.00 -14.68
N ALA A 13 0.54 0.90 -15.63
CA ALA A 13 0.46 1.66 -16.88
C ALA A 13 -0.76 1.28 -17.74
N MET A 14 -1.09 -0.02 -17.82
CA MET A 14 -2.28 -0.50 -18.53
C MET A 14 -3.56 -0.07 -17.81
N ILE A 15 -3.56 -0.10 -16.48
CA ILE A 15 -4.69 0.35 -15.64
C ILE A 15 -4.92 1.86 -15.85
N ALA A 16 -3.85 2.66 -15.80
CA ALA A 16 -3.91 4.09 -16.04
C ALA A 16 -4.46 4.42 -17.44
N GLN A 17 -3.99 3.69 -18.47
CA GLN A 17 -4.52 3.83 -19.83
C GLN A 17 -6.02 3.52 -19.89
N ALA A 18 -6.44 2.37 -19.34
CA ALA A 18 -7.84 1.97 -19.33
C ALA A 18 -8.73 2.99 -18.57
N ALA A 19 -8.26 3.50 -17.43
CA ALA A 19 -8.97 4.53 -16.67
C ALA A 19 -9.18 5.80 -17.49
N ARG A 20 -8.16 6.26 -18.22
CA ARG A 20 -8.24 7.42 -19.13
C ARG A 20 -9.25 7.18 -20.26
N GLU A 21 -9.18 6.03 -20.92
CA GLU A 21 -10.07 5.67 -22.03
C GLU A 21 -11.54 5.59 -21.58
N CYS A 22 -11.77 5.09 -20.36
CA CYS A 22 -13.11 5.04 -19.77
C CYS A 22 -13.56 6.37 -19.13
N GLY A 23 -12.69 7.37 -19.00
CA GLY A 23 -12.99 8.63 -18.31
C GLY A 23 -13.24 8.47 -16.81
N LEU A 24 -12.59 7.48 -16.18
CA LEU A 24 -12.71 7.19 -14.75
C LEU A 24 -11.50 7.72 -13.98
N ARG A 25 -11.71 8.13 -12.72
CA ARG A 25 -10.59 8.43 -11.82
C ARG A 25 -10.00 7.15 -11.24
N ALA A 26 -8.69 7.04 -11.19
CA ALA A 26 -8.00 5.90 -10.62
C ALA A 26 -6.94 6.36 -9.62
N ASP A 27 -6.94 5.72 -8.46
CA ASP A 27 -5.85 5.79 -7.50
C ASP A 27 -5.11 4.45 -7.52
N ILE A 28 -3.94 4.42 -8.16
CA ILE A 28 -3.24 3.17 -8.48
C ILE A 28 -2.12 2.96 -7.46
N ALA A 29 -2.26 1.93 -6.65
CA ALA A 29 -1.19 1.39 -5.84
C ALA A 29 -0.51 0.26 -6.60
N TYR A 30 0.70 0.49 -7.14
CA TYR A 30 1.42 -0.59 -7.80
C TYR A 30 1.83 -1.64 -6.75
N THR A 31 1.41 -2.89 -6.94
CA THR A 31 1.66 -3.96 -5.96
C THR A 31 3.14 -4.27 -5.83
N ALA A 32 3.68 -4.10 -4.63
CA ALA A 32 5.02 -4.49 -4.23
C ALA A 32 4.92 -5.59 -3.17
N VAL A 33 5.46 -6.76 -3.46
CA VAL A 33 5.50 -7.89 -2.51
C VAL A 33 6.85 -7.93 -1.80
N GLY A 34 7.93 -7.60 -2.53
CA GLY A 34 9.30 -7.63 -2.03
C GLY A 34 9.82 -9.06 -1.80
N PHE A 35 9.53 -9.98 -2.73
CA PHE A 35 9.98 -11.37 -2.62
C PHE A 35 11.50 -11.46 -2.44
N GLY A 36 11.95 -12.24 -1.45
CA GLY A 36 13.36 -12.33 -1.10
C GLY A 36 13.89 -11.17 -0.26
N GLY A 37 13.01 -10.27 0.21
CA GLY A 37 13.37 -9.12 1.04
C GLY A 37 13.84 -7.90 0.26
N ASP A 38 13.64 -7.89 -1.06
CA ASP A 38 14.03 -6.78 -1.95
C ASP A 38 12.83 -6.34 -2.80
N ALA A 39 12.52 -5.05 -2.74
CA ALA A 39 11.46 -4.41 -3.51
C ALA A 39 11.98 -3.33 -4.48
N ALA A 40 13.29 -3.29 -4.77
CA ALA A 40 13.90 -2.24 -5.59
C ALA A 40 13.26 -2.12 -6.98
N ALA A 41 12.96 -3.25 -7.64
CA ALA A 41 12.31 -3.27 -8.94
C ALA A 41 10.86 -2.73 -8.88
N GLU A 42 10.13 -3.06 -7.82
CA GLU A 42 8.73 -2.64 -7.63
C GLU A 42 8.67 -1.15 -7.26
N ILE A 43 9.63 -0.67 -6.45
CA ILE A 43 9.83 0.76 -6.15
C ILE A 43 10.09 1.52 -7.46
N GLN A 44 11.05 1.06 -8.27
CA GLN A 44 11.38 1.72 -9.53
C GLN A 44 10.17 1.75 -10.48
N ALA A 45 9.46 0.63 -10.63
CA ALA A 45 8.26 0.56 -11.46
C ALA A 45 7.15 1.50 -10.97
N THR A 46 7.01 1.66 -9.66
CA THR A 46 6.06 2.62 -9.06
C THR A 46 6.44 4.06 -9.38
N GLU A 47 7.72 4.40 -9.26
CA GLU A 47 8.23 5.76 -9.55
C GLU A 47 8.15 6.10 -11.04
N ASP A 48 8.49 5.15 -11.92
CA ASP A 48 8.34 5.32 -13.36
C ASP A 48 6.86 5.58 -13.73
N LEU A 49 5.93 4.87 -13.08
CA LEU A 49 4.49 5.09 -13.28
C LEU A 49 4.04 6.45 -12.76
N MET A 50 4.56 6.90 -11.60
CA MET A 50 4.29 8.24 -11.06
C MET A 50 4.75 9.32 -12.05
N ASP A 51 5.95 9.18 -12.58
CA ASP A 51 6.51 10.14 -13.54
C ASP A 51 5.70 10.15 -14.85
N ALA A 52 5.29 8.97 -15.34
CA ALA A 52 4.45 8.85 -16.52
C ALA A 52 3.01 9.39 -16.34
N CYS A 53 2.53 9.49 -15.10
CA CYS A 53 1.21 10.04 -14.76
C CYS A 53 1.29 11.45 -14.16
N ALA A 54 2.46 12.09 -14.16
CA ALA A 54 2.64 13.42 -13.59
C ALA A 54 1.73 14.45 -14.30
N GLY A 55 0.92 15.16 -13.52
CA GLY A 55 -0.03 16.15 -14.03
C GLY A 55 -1.31 15.57 -14.64
N ASP A 56 -1.52 14.26 -14.54
CA ASP A 56 -2.75 13.62 -15.00
C ASP A 56 -3.95 13.99 -14.10
N PRO A 57 -5.06 14.52 -14.66
CA PRO A 57 -6.23 14.89 -13.87
C PRO A 57 -7.10 13.72 -13.41
N LEU A 58 -6.93 12.52 -13.98
CA LEU A 58 -7.73 11.34 -13.70
C LEU A 58 -6.97 10.28 -12.90
N VAL A 59 -5.64 10.20 -13.06
CA VAL A 59 -4.82 9.14 -12.46
C VAL A 59 -3.91 9.71 -11.37
N GLN A 60 -3.96 9.08 -10.19
CA GLN A 60 -3.01 9.28 -9.10
C GLN A 60 -2.32 7.95 -8.82
N VAL A 61 -1.09 8.02 -8.29
CA VAL A 61 -0.27 6.83 -8.04
C VAL A 61 0.30 6.90 -6.62
N ARG A 62 0.31 5.76 -5.94
CA ARG A 62 0.85 5.57 -4.59
C ARG A 62 1.66 4.28 -4.52
N PHE A 63 2.38 4.06 -3.42
CA PHE A 63 3.07 2.79 -3.21
C PHE A 63 2.10 1.73 -2.68
N GLY A 64 2.21 0.49 -3.18
CA GLY A 64 1.29 -0.59 -2.83
C GLY A 64 1.96 -1.79 -2.16
N PRO A 65 2.55 -1.68 -0.94
CA PRO A 65 2.98 -2.86 -0.21
C PRO A 65 1.82 -3.86 -0.12
N HIS A 66 2.05 -5.14 -0.40
CA HIS A 66 0.96 -6.10 -0.46
C HIS A 66 0.26 -6.25 0.91
N SER A 67 1.04 -6.55 1.95
CA SER A 67 0.58 -6.76 3.32
C SER A 67 1.76 -6.94 4.28
N PRO A 68 1.60 -6.73 5.59
CA PRO A 68 2.65 -7.01 6.58
C PRO A 68 2.93 -8.51 6.78
N TYR A 69 2.14 -9.41 6.19
CA TYR A 69 2.38 -10.85 6.23
C TYR A 69 3.20 -11.36 5.03
N MET A 70 3.13 -10.68 3.87
CA MET A 70 3.96 -11.01 2.70
C MET A 70 5.23 -10.17 2.62
N SER A 71 5.14 -8.89 2.96
CA SER A 71 6.26 -7.96 2.91
C SER A 71 6.93 -7.90 4.28
N THR A 72 8.25 -8.09 4.31
CA THR A 72 9.01 -7.97 5.57
C THR A 72 8.99 -6.52 6.07
N PRO A 73 9.27 -6.29 7.38
CA PRO A 73 9.40 -4.93 7.91
C PRO A 73 10.39 -4.07 7.13
N GLU A 74 11.51 -4.64 6.68
CA GLU A 74 12.52 -3.93 5.90
C GLU A 74 11.98 -3.46 4.54
N VAL A 75 11.23 -4.33 3.85
CA VAL A 75 10.54 -3.98 2.59
C VAL A 75 9.49 -2.90 2.84
N LEU A 76 8.70 -3.04 3.91
CA LEU A 76 7.65 -2.09 4.24
C LEU A 76 8.23 -0.71 4.56
N ILE A 77 9.31 -0.65 5.35
CA ILE A 77 10.05 0.59 5.65
C ILE A 77 10.56 1.22 4.35
N ALA A 78 11.18 0.44 3.46
CA ALA A 78 11.68 0.97 2.19
C ALA A 78 10.55 1.63 1.37
N LEU A 79 9.41 0.96 1.23
CA LEU A 79 8.25 1.49 0.50
C LEU A 79 7.66 2.73 1.17
N VAL A 80 7.53 2.74 2.51
CA VAL A 80 7.05 3.89 3.29
C VAL A 80 7.96 5.10 3.11
N GLU A 81 9.29 4.90 3.17
CA GLU A 81 10.24 5.99 3.00
C GLU A 81 10.25 6.56 1.57
N ARG A 82 10.05 5.71 0.54
CA ARG A 82 9.87 6.19 -0.83
C ARG A 82 8.54 6.94 -1.00
N ALA A 83 7.46 6.45 -0.40
CA ALA A 83 6.17 7.15 -0.40
C ALA A 83 6.30 8.54 0.23
N ARG A 84 6.96 8.64 1.39
CA ARG A 84 7.28 9.90 2.07
C ARG A 84 8.10 10.83 1.17
N ALA A 85 9.18 10.33 0.56
CA ALA A 85 10.05 11.13 -0.29
C ALA A 85 9.34 11.69 -1.54
N ARG A 86 8.38 10.93 -2.08
CA ARG A 86 7.55 11.34 -3.22
C ARG A 86 6.32 12.18 -2.82
N GLY A 87 6.05 12.32 -1.52
CA GLY A 87 4.90 13.07 -0.99
C GLY A 87 3.55 12.38 -1.28
N VAL A 88 3.54 11.05 -1.37
CA VAL A 88 2.35 10.25 -1.68
C VAL A 88 2.02 9.28 -0.54
N GLY A 89 0.87 8.61 -0.65
CA GLY A 89 0.41 7.64 0.32
C GLY A 89 0.89 6.20 0.07
N ILE A 90 0.33 5.28 0.85
CA ILE A 90 0.39 3.82 0.63
C ILE A 90 -1.02 3.20 0.57
N HIS A 91 -1.12 1.98 0.05
CA HIS A 91 -2.33 1.14 0.10
C HIS A 91 -1.91 -0.33 0.28
N LEU A 92 -2.48 -1.00 1.29
CA LEU A 92 -2.14 -2.37 1.64
C LEU A 92 -3.27 -3.11 2.37
N HIS A 93 -3.21 -4.44 2.35
CA HIS A 93 -4.09 -5.30 3.14
C HIS A 93 -3.55 -5.44 4.58
N VAL A 94 -4.40 -5.24 5.59
CA VAL A 94 -4.02 -5.40 7.01
C VAL A 94 -5.13 -6.13 7.76
N SER A 95 -4.75 -7.12 8.57
CA SER A 95 -5.64 -7.91 9.43
C SER A 95 -6.90 -8.43 8.70
N GLU A 96 -6.73 -9.04 7.54
CA GLU A 96 -7.83 -9.63 6.76
C GLU A 96 -8.34 -10.93 7.37
N THR A 97 -7.45 -11.72 7.98
CA THR A 97 -7.81 -12.99 8.62
C THR A 97 -7.23 -13.11 10.03
N ALA A 98 -7.89 -13.88 10.90
CA ALA A 98 -7.37 -14.21 12.23
C ALA A 98 -5.99 -14.89 12.17
N ALA A 99 -5.75 -15.69 11.13
CA ALA A 99 -4.48 -16.38 10.92
C ALA A 99 -3.32 -15.40 10.70
N GLN A 100 -3.52 -14.34 9.91
CA GLN A 100 -2.51 -13.29 9.72
C GLN A 100 -2.17 -12.58 11.05
N VAL A 101 -3.17 -12.34 11.91
CA VAL A 101 -2.94 -11.74 13.23
C VAL A 101 -2.13 -12.68 14.12
N ALA A 102 -2.50 -13.96 14.17
CA ALA A 102 -1.76 -14.96 14.94
C ALA A 102 -0.30 -15.11 14.47
N GLU A 103 -0.08 -15.18 13.15
CA GLU A 103 1.25 -15.26 12.55
C GLU A 103 2.09 -14.02 12.87
N SER A 104 1.51 -12.82 12.75
CA SER A 104 2.20 -11.57 13.10
C SER A 104 2.62 -11.55 14.57
N ARG A 105 1.77 -12.03 15.48
CA ARG A 105 2.09 -12.15 16.90
C ARG A 105 3.17 -13.18 17.17
N GLU A 106 3.15 -14.33 16.51
CA GLU A 106 4.19 -15.35 16.63
C GLU A 106 5.55 -14.82 16.15
N LYS A 107 5.57 -14.14 15.01
CA LYS A 107 6.79 -13.68 14.35
C LYS A 107 7.38 -12.40 14.97
N TYR A 108 6.52 -11.46 15.36
CA TYR A 108 6.93 -10.11 15.76
C TYR A 108 6.49 -9.73 17.17
N GLY A 109 5.64 -10.52 17.84
CA GLY A 109 5.05 -10.16 19.13
C GLY A 109 4.09 -8.97 19.04
N ARG A 110 3.61 -8.64 17.84
CA ARG A 110 2.83 -7.44 17.52
C ARG A 110 1.61 -7.80 16.66
N THR A 111 0.59 -6.94 16.62
CA THR A 111 -0.50 -7.04 15.64
C THR A 111 -0.01 -6.60 14.26
N PRO A 112 -0.67 -6.99 13.15
CA PRO A 112 -0.34 -6.48 11.83
C PRO A 112 -0.38 -4.94 11.75
N PHE A 113 -1.34 -4.31 12.43
CA PHE A 113 -1.41 -2.84 12.54
C PHE A 113 -0.20 -2.26 13.26
N ALA A 114 0.20 -2.81 14.40
CA ALA A 114 1.38 -2.35 15.12
C ALA A 114 2.66 -2.52 14.29
N VAL A 115 2.80 -3.61 13.52
CA VAL A 115 3.93 -3.78 12.58
C VAL A 115 3.94 -2.67 11.53
N VAL A 116 2.80 -2.38 10.91
CA VAL A 116 2.70 -1.30 9.91
C VAL A 116 3.01 0.07 10.54
N ALA A 117 2.54 0.31 11.76
CA ALA A 117 2.81 1.54 12.51
C ALA A 117 4.31 1.69 12.84
N ASP A 118 4.94 0.63 13.35
CA ASP A 118 6.38 0.60 13.66
C ASP A 118 7.23 0.85 12.40
N CYS A 119 6.74 0.46 11.22
CA CYS A 119 7.37 0.75 9.92
C CYS A 119 7.07 2.17 9.38
N GLY A 120 6.29 2.98 10.11
CA GLY A 120 5.93 4.35 9.73
C GLY A 120 4.72 4.47 8.80
N GLY A 121 4.00 3.38 8.50
CA GLY A 121 2.93 3.37 7.49
C GLY A 121 1.76 4.31 7.77
N PHE A 122 1.45 4.58 9.04
CA PHE A 122 0.37 5.50 9.44
C PHE A 122 0.85 6.94 9.68
N THR A 123 2.10 7.27 9.31
CA THR A 123 2.63 8.65 9.38
C THR A 123 2.47 9.41 8.05
N LEU A 124 1.72 8.82 7.11
CA LEU A 124 1.42 9.33 5.77
C LEU A 124 0.04 8.80 5.35
N PRO A 125 -0.61 9.38 4.30
CA PRO A 125 -1.92 8.91 3.86
C PRO A 125 -1.92 7.41 3.52
N CYS A 126 -2.72 6.62 4.21
CA CYS A 126 -2.72 5.16 4.11
C CYS A 126 -4.13 4.64 3.83
N ILE A 127 -4.30 3.85 2.77
CA ILE A 127 -5.52 3.05 2.59
C ILE A 127 -5.24 1.67 3.18
N VAL A 128 -6.02 1.32 4.21
CA VAL A 128 -6.01 -0.02 4.80
C VAL A 128 -7.20 -0.80 4.27
N ALA A 129 -6.93 -1.85 3.50
CA ALA A 129 -7.95 -2.77 3.02
C ALA A 129 -8.26 -3.85 4.08
N HIS A 130 -9.53 -4.26 4.10
CA HIS A 130 -10.13 -5.26 5.01
C HIS A 130 -10.29 -4.83 6.47
N ALA A 131 -9.19 -4.77 7.24
CA ALA A 131 -9.22 -4.50 8.67
C ALA A 131 -10.23 -5.36 9.47
N LEU A 132 -10.52 -6.58 9.02
CA LEU A 132 -11.58 -7.43 9.59
C LEU A 132 -11.26 -7.89 11.01
N TYR A 133 -9.99 -8.07 11.32
CA TYR A 133 -9.48 -8.52 12.62
C TYR A 133 -8.63 -7.44 13.28
N ILE A 134 -9.01 -6.17 13.10
CA ILE A 134 -8.46 -5.08 13.89
C ILE A 134 -8.83 -5.25 15.37
N GLU A 135 -7.90 -4.95 16.27
CA GLU A 135 -8.12 -5.04 17.71
C GLU A 135 -8.28 -3.64 18.34
N GLU A 136 -8.86 -3.56 19.53
CA GLU A 136 -9.11 -2.28 20.23
C GLU A 136 -7.82 -1.47 20.46
N GLY A 137 -6.71 -2.16 20.73
CA GLY A 137 -5.39 -1.52 20.89
C GLY A 137 -4.80 -0.96 19.60
N ASP A 138 -5.31 -1.35 18.42
CA ASP A 138 -4.86 -0.85 17.12
C ASP A 138 -5.60 0.43 16.70
N LEU A 139 -6.79 0.69 17.24
CA LEU A 139 -7.62 1.83 16.86
C LEU A 139 -6.92 3.19 17.00
N PRO A 140 -6.09 3.45 18.04
CA PRO A 140 -5.34 4.69 18.14
C PRO A 140 -4.34 4.90 17.00
N LEU A 141 -3.94 3.85 16.27
CA LEU A 141 -3.00 3.93 15.14
C LEU A 141 -3.67 4.44 13.85
N LEU A 142 -5.02 4.50 13.82
CA LEU A 142 -5.81 4.91 12.66
C LEU A 142 -6.21 6.41 12.66
N GLY A 143 -5.76 7.21 13.63
CA GLY A 143 -5.98 8.67 13.67
C GLY A 143 -4.69 9.43 13.98
N GLU A 144 -4.52 10.72 13.68
CA GLU A 144 -5.39 11.75 13.06
C GLU A 144 -5.25 11.86 11.53
#